data_AF-A0A930XNK6-F1
#
_entry.id   AF-A0A930XNK6-F1
#
_cell.length_a   1.000
_cell.length_b   1.000
_cell.length_c   1.000
_cell.angle_alpha   90.00
_cell.angle_beta   90.00
_cell.angle_gamma   90.00
#
_symmetry.space_group_name_H-M   'P 1'
#
loop_
_entity.id
_entity.type
_entity.pdbx_description
1 polymer ?
#
loop_
_entity_poly.entity_id
_entity_poly.type
_entity_poly.pdbx_seq_one_letter_code
_entity_poly.pdbx_strand_id
1 'polypeptide(L)'
;MGGIALGLTILGIVLIGAWLLIEHQYQRRPGNRLELTAGDWNLEVYEPNHYLLVGEMELVNLTKRLEIMVPEVSVEVTLLSKGSLDQITHQIRITPHHPDAPARPDGYWFGYIVKIGKTTKFEVALDIYGPNLNDLQAAWIRVRYVTYGPQGRIPKLRHVIVPLAFPAAADQPQRWRPTAKADVLPIKTHLLTHLDDPVEVVQRYVLPHSQPGDIVTIGETPIALMQGRFHHPTDVKPGWLAKRLCYYFMPTSSLATACGMQSLVDIVGAPRVFFAFVGGAIAKKLLGKPGMFYQLAGEQARLIDDVTGTLPPYDQFIVLGPHNPQQVVDRIQRETGLGAAIVDVNDLRAVKVLAASAGLNEAFLTDALISNPAGNADEQTPVVLIRPTESSLAPPKP
;
A
#
# COMPACT_ATOMS: atom_id res chain seq x y z
N MET A 1 18.86 41.51 -46.12
CA MET A 1 17.60 41.21 -45.38
C MET A 1 17.55 39.80 -44.79
N GLY A 2 18.07 38.75 -45.44
CA GLY A 2 18.02 37.37 -44.91
C GLY A 2 18.76 37.11 -43.59
N GLY A 3 19.91 37.74 -43.35
CA GLY A 3 20.69 37.53 -42.12
C GLY A 3 20.04 38.11 -40.84
N ILE A 4 19.33 39.23 -40.97
CA ILE A 4 18.60 39.85 -39.85
C ILE A 4 17.36 39.02 -39.50
N ALA A 5 16.64 38.53 -40.50
CA ALA A 5 15.49 37.65 -40.29
C ALA A 5 15.91 36.34 -39.60
N LEU A 6 17.00 35.70 -40.06
CA LEU A 6 17.53 34.49 -39.45
C LEU A 6 18.00 34.72 -38.00
N GLY A 7 18.66 35.86 -37.73
CA GLY A 7 19.07 36.25 -36.38
C GLY A 7 17.89 36.44 -35.43
N LEU A 8 16.80 37.08 -35.89
CA LEU A 8 15.57 37.26 -35.11
C LEU A 8 14.86 35.92 -34.84
N THR A 9 14.84 35.00 -35.81
CA THR A 9 14.27 33.65 -35.61
C THR A 9 15.05 32.85 -34.57
N ILE A 10 16.39 32.86 -34.65
CA ILE A 10 17.24 32.16 -33.68
C ILE A 10 17.05 32.75 -32.27
N LEU A 11 17.05 34.08 -32.15
CA LEU A 11 16.80 34.75 -30.87
C LEU A 11 15.42 34.40 -30.30
N GLY A 12 14.38 34.36 -31.14
CA GLY A 12 13.03 33.94 -30.74
C GLY A 12 12.99 32.51 -30.19
N ILE A 13 13.66 31.56 -30.86
CA ILE A 13 13.74 30.16 -30.40
C ILE A 13 14.47 30.06 -29.06
N VAL A 14 15.59 30.79 -28.89
CA VAL A 14 16.34 30.80 -27.63
C VAL A 14 15.52 31.40 -26.49
N LEU A 15 14.80 32.50 -26.73
CA LEU A 15 13.93 33.13 -25.73
C LEU A 15 12.77 32.22 -25.32
N ILE A 16 12.12 31.55 -26.27
CA ILE A 16 11.08 30.56 -25.99
C ILE A 16 11.65 29.38 -25.21
N GLY A 17 12.81 28.85 -25.62
CA GLY A 17 13.48 27.77 -24.91
C GLY A 17 13.84 28.15 -23.47
N ALA A 18 14.39 29.36 -23.26
CA ALA A 18 14.71 29.88 -21.93
C ALA A 18 13.45 30.08 -21.08
N TRP A 19 12.37 30.63 -21.65
CA TRP A 19 11.09 30.76 -20.96
C TRP A 19 10.51 29.41 -20.57
N LEU A 20 10.51 28.43 -21.48
CA LEU A 20 10.08 27.06 -21.19
C LEU A 20 10.94 26.40 -20.10
N LEU A 21 12.25 26.67 -20.06
CA LEU A 21 13.12 26.18 -18.99
C LEU A 21 12.82 26.84 -17.65
N ILE A 22 12.55 28.14 -17.61
CA ILE A 22 12.15 28.86 -16.40
C ILE A 22 10.80 28.35 -15.89
N GLU A 23 9.82 28.20 -16.78
CA GLU A 23 8.50 27.69 -16.46
C GLU A 23 8.58 26.24 -15.95
N HIS A 24 9.34 25.39 -16.65
CA HIS A 24 9.60 24.02 -16.22
C HIS A 24 10.32 23.95 -14.87
N GLN A 25 11.29 24.84 -14.63
CA GLN A 25 11.94 24.96 -13.32
C GLN A 25 10.93 25.40 -12.25
N TYR A 26 10.05 26.37 -12.54
CA TYR A 26 9.04 26.88 -11.62
C TYR A 26 8.01 25.81 -11.26
N GLN A 27 7.50 25.08 -12.26
CA GLN A 27 6.59 23.93 -12.09
C GLN A 27 7.22 22.79 -11.29
N ARG A 28 8.54 22.64 -11.37
CA ARG A 28 9.31 21.64 -10.62
C ARG A 28 9.82 22.11 -9.26
N ARG A 29 9.55 23.35 -8.84
CA ARG A 29 9.95 23.81 -7.50
C ARG A 29 9.22 22.96 -6.46
N PRO A 30 9.93 22.35 -5.49
CA PRO A 30 9.30 21.61 -4.41
C PRO A 30 8.62 22.61 -3.47
N GLY A 31 7.38 22.99 -3.79
CA GLY A 31 6.69 24.05 -3.06
C GLY A 31 5.99 23.57 -1.80
N ASN A 32 5.85 22.25 -1.59
CA ASN A 32 5.09 21.71 -0.47
C ASN A 32 5.37 20.23 -0.20
N ARG A 33 6.28 19.93 0.74
CA ARG A 33 6.57 18.57 1.21
C ARG A 33 6.31 18.43 2.71
N LEU A 34 5.09 18.78 3.13
CA LEU A 34 4.59 18.36 4.43
C LEU A 34 3.91 17.01 4.28
N GLU A 35 4.37 16.01 5.02
CA GLU A 35 3.80 14.66 5.02
C GLU A 35 3.24 14.34 6.40
N LEU A 36 2.11 13.64 6.44
CA LEU A 36 1.47 13.16 7.67
C LEU A 36 1.79 11.67 7.84
N THR A 37 2.34 11.29 9.00
CA THR A 37 2.63 9.89 9.32
C THR A 37 1.34 9.06 9.45
N ALA A 38 1.47 7.73 9.45
CA ALA A 38 0.33 6.85 9.81
C ALA A 38 -0.08 7.04 11.28
N GLY A 39 0.90 7.37 12.13
CA GLY A 39 0.75 7.48 13.57
C GLY A 39 0.82 6.13 14.27
N ASP A 40 0.96 6.18 15.59
CA ASP A 40 0.93 5.03 16.48
C ASP A 40 -0.46 4.94 17.11
N TRP A 41 -1.12 3.78 16.98
CA TRP A 41 -2.53 3.61 17.35
C TRP A 41 -2.69 2.57 18.44
N ASN A 42 -3.44 2.91 19.49
CA ASN A 42 -3.69 2.06 20.64
C ASN A 42 -5.18 1.99 20.98
N LEU A 43 -5.66 0.79 21.30
CA LEU A 43 -6.97 0.60 21.92
C LEU A 43 -6.81 0.76 23.44
N GLU A 44 -7.08 1.97 23.93
CA GLU A 44 -7.01 2.28 25.37
C GLU A 44 -8.17 1.67 26.15
N VAL A 45 -9.34 1.59 25.52
CA VAL A 45 -10.51 0.85 26.04
C VAL A 45 -10.92 -0.18 24.99
N TYR A 46 -11.10 -1.42 25.44
CA TYR A 46 -11.49 -2.54 24.58
C TYR A 46 -12.53 -3.42 25.31
N GLU A 47 -13.73 -2.86 25.47
CA GLU A 47 -14.85 -3.50 26.15
C GLU A 47 -15.97 -3.87 25.16
N PRO A 48 -16.83 -4.87 25.46
CA PRO A 48 -17.83 -5.36 24.49
C PRO A 48 -18.74 -4.30 23.88
N ASN A 49 -18.97 -3.18 24.58
CA ASN A 49 -19.85 -2.10 24.15
C ASN A 49 -19.17 -0.72 24.05
N HIS A 50 -17.86 -0.65 24.30
CA HIS A 50 -17.11 0.60 24.31
C HIS A 50 -15.66 0.39 23.86
N TYR A 51 -15.26 0.99 22.75
CA TYR A 51 -13.86 1.08 22.34
C TYR A 51 -13.39 2.53 22.36
N LEU A 52 -12.19 2.75 22.90
CA LEU A 52 -11.47 4.01 22.78
C LEU A 52 -10.19 3.76 22.01
N LEU A 53 -10.13 4.26 20.78
CA LEU A 53 -8.97 4.17 19.92
C LEU A 53 -8.25 5.53 19.90
N VAL A 54 -6.98 5.55 20.28
CA VAL A 54 -6.15 6.76 20.33
C VAL A 54 -4.97 6.62 19.37
N GLY A 55 -4.81 7.59 18.48
CA GLY A 55 -3.72 7.66 17.52
C GLY A 55 -2.86 8.92 17.70
N GLU A 56 -1.55 8.76 17.87
CA GLU A 56 -0.60 9.88 17.86
C GLU A 56 0.00 10.02 16.45
N MET A 57 -0.24 11.16 15.80
CA MET A 57 0.19 11.42 14.42
C MET A 57 1.14 12.62 14.35
N GLU A 58 2.01 12.63 13.32
CA GLU A 58 2.99 13.69 13.12
C GLU A 58 2.92 14.31 11.71
N LEU A 59 2.92 15.64 11.66
CA LEU A 59 3.14 16.41 10.45
C LEU A 59 4.62 16.76 10.34
N VAL A 60 5.27 16.29 9.27
CA VAL A 60 6.72 16.41 9.07
C VAL A 60 7.01 17.32 7.89
N ASN A 61 7.71 18.44 8.13
CA ASN A 61 8.14 19.33 7.05
C ASN A 61 9.47 18.86 6.44
N LEU A 62 9.36 18.17 5.31
CA LEU A 62 10.49 17.64 4.54
C LEU A 62 11.05 18.62 3.51
N THR A 63 10.57 19.86 3.49
CA THR A 63 11.18 20.88 2.61
C THR A 63 12.51 21.34 3.19
N LYS A 64 13.39 21.85 2.32
CA LYS A 64 14.71 22.35 2.72
C LYS A 64 14.76 23.86 2.95
N ARG A 65 13.70 24.58 2.58
CA ARG A 65 13.72 26.05 2.45
C ARG A 65 12.41 26.75 2.81
N LEU A 66 11.32 26.01 3.03
CA LEU A 66 10.00 26.60 3.20
C LEU A 66 9.40 26.17 4.53
N GLU A 67 8.92 27.14 5.29
CA GLU A 67 7.96 26.83 6.34
C GLU A 67 6.62 26.52 5.69
N ILE A 68 5.89 25.55 6.25
CA ILE A 68 4.58 25.17 5.73
C ILE A 68 3.56 25.42 6.82
N MET A 69 2.50 26.14 6.47
CA MET A 69 1.39 26.41 7.36
C MET A 69 0.35 25.31 7.20
N VAL A 70 -0.25 24.90 8.32
CA VAL A 70 -1.32 23.90 8.40
C VAL A 70 -2.53 24.58 9.03
N PRO A 71 -3.30 25.35 8.24
CA PRO A 71 -4.43 26.13 8.77
C PRO A 71 -5.61 25.25 9.20
N GLU A 72 -5.76 24.06 8.62
CA GLU A 72 -6.94 23.21 8.79
C GLU A 72 -6.52 21.74 8.89
N VAL A 73 -7.07 21.03 9.88
CA VAL A 73 -7.05 19.57 10.01
C VAL A 73 -8.45 19.12 10.42
N SER A 74 -8.97 18.09 9.76
CA SER A 74 -10.21 17.43 10.13
C SER A 74 -10.09 15.92 9.94
N VAL A 75 -10.89 15.16 10.68
CA VAL A 75 -10.87 13.70 10.67
C VAL A 75 -12.27 13.18 10.40
N GLU A 76 -12.38 12.25 9.46
CA GLU A 76 -13.58 11.48 9.16
C GLU A 76 -13.29 9.99 9.40
N VAL A 77 -14.25 9.25 9.95
CA VAL A 77 -14.10 7.80 10.19
C VAL A 77 -15.19 7.03 9.47
N THR A 78 -14.82 5.92 8.85
CA THR A 78 -15.73 4.87 8.42
C THR A 78 -15.41 3.60 9.21
N LEU A 79 -16.38 3.07 9.94
CA LEU A 79 -16.24 1.77 10.60
C LEU A 79 -16.54 0.65 9.60
N LEU A 80 -15.72 -0.40 9.62
CA LEU A 80 -15.92 -1.62 8.83
C LEU A 80 -16.30 -2.75 9.79
N SER A 81 -17.36 -3.48 9.46
CA SER A 81 -17.94 -4.49 10.34
C SER A 81 -18.48 -5.67 9.53
N LYS A 82 -18.50 -6.85 10.14
CA LYS A 82 -19.26 -8.01 9.63
C LYS A 82 -20.75 -7.92 9.97
N GLY A 83 -21.09 -7.15 11.00
CA GLY A 83 -22.45 -6.93 11.48
C GLY A 83 -23.00 -5.55 11.11
N SER A 84 -24.27 -5.30 11.44
CA SER A 84 -24.89 -3.98 11.25
C SER A 84 -24.24 -2.93 12.16
N LEU A 85 -24.15 -1.69 11.67
CA LEU A 85 -23.66 -0.52 12.40
C LEU A 85 -24.80 0.37 12.92
N ASP A 86 -26.08 0.00 12.73
CA ASP A 86 -27.23 0.89 12.98
C ASP A 86 -27.32 1.41 14.43
N GLN A 87 -26.83 0.62 15.39
CA GLN A 87 -26.82 0.95 16.82
C GLN A 87 -25.44 1.37 17.34
N ILE A 88 -24.46 1.52 16.44
CA ILE A 88 -23.11 1.92 16.77
C ILE A 88 -22.94 3.41 16.50
N THR A 89 -22.51 4.13 17.52
CA THR A 89 -22.23 5.56 17.46
C THR A 89 -20.75 5.78 17.74
N HIS A 90 -20.21 6.89 17.25
CA HIS A 90 -18.84 7.26 17.55
C HIS A 90 -18.69 8.78 17.69
N GLN A 91 -17.69 9.20 18.46
CA GLN A 91 -17.24 10.57 18.58
C GLN A 91 -15.75 10.65 18.26
N ILE A 92 -15.32 11.73 17.63
CA ILE A 92 -13.91 11.96 17.30
C ILE A 92 -13.48 13.27 17.93
N ARG A 93 -12.29 13.26 18.53
CA ARG A 93 -11.61 14.46 19.03
C ARG A 93 -10.21 14.53 18.46
N ILE A 94 -9.79 15.76 18.13
CA ILE A 94 -8.42 16.07 17.72
C ILE A 94 -7.81 16.95 18.81
N THR A 95 -6.62 16.57 19.29
CA THR A 95 -5.89 17.35 20.29
C THR A 95 -4.54 17.75 19.72
N PRO A 96 -4.33 19.03 19.33
CA PRO A 96 -3.05 19.47 18.79
C PRO A 96 -1.95 19.49 19.85
N HIS A 97 -0.83 18.83 19.59
CA HIS A 97 0.37 18.80 20.46
C HIS A 97 1.49 19.63 19.82
N HIS A 98 1.23 20.93 19.64
CA HIS A 98 2.20 21.86 19.10
C HIS A 98 3.31 22.17 20.13
N PRO A 99 4.60 22.18 19.74
CA PRO A 99 5.71 22.45 20.65
C PRO A 99 5.63 23.77 21.44
N ASP A 100 5.02 24.80 20.86
CA ASP A 100 5.03 26.18 21.33
C ASP A 100 3.63 26.78 21.58
N ALA A 101 2.57 25.95 21.54
CA ALA A 101 1.23 26.40 21.83
C ALA A 101 0.37 25.26 22.43
N PRO A 102 -0.28 25.47 23.59
CA PRO A 102 -1.12 24.44 24.20
C PRO A 102 -2.40 24.20 23.39
N ALA A 103 -2.91 22.97 23.47
CA ALA A 103 -4.20 22.60 22.91
C ALA A 103 -5.32 23.43 23.54
N ARG A 104 -6.34 23.77 22.74
CA ARG A 104 -7.54 24.41 23.26
C ARG A 104 -8.50 23.37 23.84
N PRO A 105 -9.22 23.67 24.94
CA PRO A 105 -10.18 22.73 25.54
C PRO A 105 -11.36 22.36 24.64
N ASP A 106 -11.66 23.18 23.63
CA ASP A 106 -12.76 22.99 22.68
C ASP A 106 -12.39 22.06 21.50
N GLY A 107 -11.16 21.53 21.46
CA GLY A 107 -10.69 20.66 20.36
C GLY A 107 -10.47 21.40 19.04
N TYR A 108 -10.43 22.75 19.05
CA TYR A 108 -10.21 23.53 17.84
C TYR A 108 -8.77 23.41 17.33
N TRP A 109 -8.62 23.04 16.05
CA TRP A 109 -7.35 23.13 15.34
C TRP A 109 -7.07 24.59 14.98
N PHE A 110 -6.07 25.19 15.62
CA PHE A 110 -5.58 26.51 15.22
C PHE A 110 -4.45 26.39 14.20
N GLY A 111 -4.39 27.33 13.27
CA GLY A 111 -3.39 27.31 12.21
C GLY A 111 -1.97 27.31 12.77
N TYR A 112 -1.16 26.34 12.31
CA TYR A 112 0.18 26.12 12.84
C TYR A 112 1.25 26.19 11.75
N ILE A 113 2.44 26.72 12.09
CA ILE A 113 3.58 26.80 11.17
C ILE A 113 4.58 25.70 11.50
N VAL A 114 4.71 24.72 10.61
CA VAL A 114 5.72 23.67 10.73
C VAL A 114 7.02 24.18 10.11
N LYS A 115 7.99 24.53 10.97
CA LYS A 115 9.30 25.04 10.55
C LYS A 115 10.10 24.01 9.74
N ILE A 116 11.08 24.49 8.99
CA ILE A 116 11.95 23.67 8.12
C ILE A 116 12.58 22.52 8.92
N GLY A 117 12.38 21.28 8.48
CA GLY A 117 12.94 20.08 9.14
C GLY A 117 12.39 19.80 10.53
N LYS A 118 11.30 20.48 10.94
CA LYS A 118 10.62 20.25 12.21
C LYS A 118 9.34 19.46 12.00
N THR A 119 8.80 18.95 13.10
CA THR A 119 7.54 18.23 13.17
C THR A 119 6.59 18.92 14.13
N THR A 120 5.31 18.65 13.97
CA THR A 120 4.31 18.89 15.02
C THR A 120 3.45 17.65 15.16
N LYS A 121 3.00 17.37 16.39
CA LYS A 121 2.17 16.21 16.67
C LYS A 121 0.72 16.62 16.93
N PHE A 122 -0.17 15.66 16.82
CA PHE A 122 -1.53 15.75 17.33
C PHE A 122 -2.08 14.36 17.59
N GLU A 123 -3.03 14.31 18.51
CA GLU A 123 -3.74 13.09 18.87
C GLU A 123 -5.11 13.06 18.19
N VAL A 124 -5.53 11.87 17.76
CA VAL A 124 -6.88 11.57 17.30
C VAL A 124 -7.47 10.52 18.23
N ALA A 125 -8.49 10.91 19.01
CA ALA A 125 -9.24 9.99 19.84
C ALA A 125 -10.59 9.67 19.16
N LEU A 126 -10.81 8.40 18.86
CA LEU A 126 -12.04 7.85 18.31
C LEU A 126 -12.71 7.00 19.40
N ASP A 127 -13.84 7.48 19.89
CA ASP A 127 -14.63 6.86 20.92
C ASP A 127 -15.86 6.19 20.29
N ILE A 128 -16.03 4.88 20.47
CA ILE A 128 -17.04 4.07 19.78
C ILE A 128 -17.92 3.38 20.82
N TYR A 129 -19.23 3.59 20.72
CA TYR A 129 -20.24 3.03 21.63
C TYR A 129 -21.31 2.27 20.86
N GLY A 130 -21.73 1.13 21.38
CA GLY A 130 -22.84 0.37 20.83
C GLY A 130 -22.75 -1.11 21.19
N PRO A 131 -23.79 -1.90 20.93
CA PRO A 131 -23.73 -3.34 21.15
C PRO A 131 -22.84 -4.02 20.11
N ASN A 132 -22.35 -5.22 20.45
CA ASN A 132 -21.66 -6.15 19.53
C ASN A 132 -20.44 -5.53 18.83
N LEU A 133 -19.63 -4.73 19.53
CA LEU A 133 -18.42 -4.14 18.93
C LEU A 133 -17.39 -5.18 18.46
N ASN A 134 -17.51 -6.44 18.90
CA ASN A 134 -16.69 -7.56 18.44
C ASN A 134 -16.84 -7.85 16.92
N ASP A 135 -17.92 -7.39 16.29
CA ASP A 135 -18.12 -7.54 14.84
C ASP A 135 -17.33 -6.51 14.02
N LEU A 136 -16.83 -5.44 14.66
CA LEU A 136 -16.00 -4.42 14.02
C LEU A 136 -14.67 -5.02 13.59
N GLN A 137 -14.32 -4.84 12.32
CA GLN A 137 -13.06 -5.33 11.76
C GLN A 137 -11.96 -4.27 11.79
N ALA A 138 -12.29 -3.03 11.42
CA ALA A 138 -11.34 -1.93 11.33
C ALA A 138 -12.03 -0.56 11.35
N ALA A 139 -11.29 0.46 11.75
CA ALA A 139 -11.63 1.86 11.55
C ALA A 139 -10.82 2.44 10.39
N TRP A 140 -11.49 2.93 9.35
CA TRP A 140 -10.86 3.69 8.27
C TRP A 140 -10.91 5.18 8.59
N ILE A 141 -9.77 5.72 9.00
CA ILE A 141 -9.56 7.08 9.46
C ILE A 141 -9.00 7.91 8.31
N ARG A 142 -9.72 8.96 7.93
CA ARG A 142 -9.39 9.89 6.85
C ARG A 142 -9.05 11.23 7.46
N VAL A 143 -7.76 11.53 7.54
CA VAL A 143 -7.26 12.81 8.04
C VAL A 143 -7.07 13.77 6.88
N ARG A 144 -7.98 14.73 6.75
CA ARG A 144 -7.88 15.82 5.80
C ARG A 144 -7.07 16.92 6.43
N TYR A 145 -6.07 17.42 5.71
CA TYR A 145 -5.30 18.56 6.15
C TYR A 145 -4.96 19.45 4.98
N VAL A 146 -4.88 20.75 5.26
CA VAL A 146 -4.50 21.74 4.26
C VAL A 146 -3.07 22.14 4.50
N THR A 147 -2.30 22.16 3.42
CA THR A 147 -0.96 22.74 3.44
C THR A 147 -0.99 24.06 2.70
N TYR A 148 -0.48 25.11 3.33
CA TYR A 148 -0.53 26.47 2.83
C TYR A 148 0.88 27.08 2.77
N GLY A 149 1.20 27.70 1.63
CA GLY A 149 2.52 28.25 1.35
C GLY A 149 2.56 28.92 -0.05
N PRO A 150 3.75 29.03 -0.69
CA PRO A 150 3.90 29.72 -1.98
C PRO A 150 3.07 29.14 -3.14
N GLN A 151 2.70 27.85 -3.06
CA GLN A 151 1.81 27.20 -4.03
C GLN A 151 0.31 27.40 -3.71
N GLY A 152 -0.01 28.25 -2.74
CA GLY A 152 -1.36 28.47 -2.27
C GLY A 152 -1.86 27.34 -1.37
N ARG A 153 -3.16 27.06 -1.46
CA ARG A 153 -3.87 26.07 -0.63
C ARG A 153 -3.86 24.71 -1.32
N ILE A 154 -3.20 23.72 -0.73
CA ILE A 154 -3.15 22.35 -1.22
C ILE A 154 -3.83 21.43 -0.21
N PRO A 155 -5.06 20.97 -0.50
CA PRO A 155 -5.70 19.91 0.27
C PRO A 155 -4.92 18.62 0.15
N LYS A 156 -4.77 17.92 1.26
CA LYS A 156 -4.17 16.59 1.36
C LYS A 156 -5.07 15.70 2.19
N LEU A 157 -4.98 14.41 1.91
CA LEU A 157 -5.70 13.36 2.60
C LEU A 157 -4.71 12.28 3.01
N ARG A 158 -4.80 11.85 4.26
CA ARG A 158 -4.10 10.67 4.77
C ARG A 158 -5.15 9.63 5.11
N HIS A 159 -4.98 8.43 4.57
CA HIS A 159 -5.77 7.26 4.92
C HIS A 159 -5.00 6.43 5.93
N VAL A 160 -5.62 6.15 7.08
CA VAL A 160 -5.13 5.22 8.08
C VAL A 160 -6.21 4.16 8.29
N ILE A 161 -5.84 2.89 8.23
CA ILE A 161 -6.77 1.77 8.45
C ILE A 161 -6.26 1.11 9.71
N VAL A 162 -7.06 1.17 10.78
CA VAL A 162 -6.69 0.64 12.09
C VAL A 162 -7.50 -0.64 12.36
N PRO A 163 -6.87 -1.82 12.51
CA PRO A 163 -7.60 -3.04 12.81
C PRO A 163 -8.18 -3.02 14.23
N LEU A 164 -9.40 -3.55 14.36
CA LEU A 164 -10.17 -3.57 15.63
C LEU A 164 -10.50 -4.99 16.12
N ALA A 165 -10.35 -6.00 15.27
CA ALA A 165 -10.58 -7.40 15.62
C ALA A 165 -9.34 -8.25 15.38
N PHE A 166 -8.84 -8.90 16.44
CA PHE A 166 -7.65 -9.73 16.38
C PHE A 166 -8.00 -11.18 16.76
N PRO A 167 -8.02 -12.13 15.81
CA PRO A 167 -8.33 -13.52 16.14
C PRO A 167 -7.25 -14.11 17.06
N ALA A 168 -7.64 -14.75 18.15
CA ALA A 168 -6.70 -15.46 19.01
C ALA A 168 -6.25 -16.77 18.33
N ALA A 169 -4.99 -17.15 18.51
CA ALA A 169 -4.44 -18.39 17.94
C ALA A 169 -5.16 -19.65 18.44
N ALA A 170 -5.62 -19.64 19.70
CA ALA A 170 -6.34 -20.76 20.32
C ALA A 170 -7.72 -21.00 19.67
N ASP A 171 -8.34 -19.96 19.12
CA ASP A 171 -9.70 -20.03 18.57
C ASP A 171 -9.70 -20.39 17.08
N GLN A 172 -8.53 -20.60 16.47
CA GLN A 172 -8.43 -20.92 15.04
C GLN A 172 -8.62 -22.42 14.79
N PRO A 173 -9.56 -22.82 13.91
CA PRO A 173 -9.70 -24.21 13.53
C PRO A 173 -8.45 -24.66 12.75
N GLN A 174 -7.70 -25.61 13.30
CA GLN A 174 -6.50 -26.18 12.67
C GLN A 174 -6.85 -27.19 11.56
N ARG A 175 -7.59 -26.74 10.55
CA ARG A 175 -8.00 -27.59 9.43
C ARG A 175 -6.92 -27.61 8.36
N TRP A 176 -5.91 -28.46 8.58
CA TRP A 176 -4.90 -28.79 7.58
C TRP A 176 -5.56 -29.43 6.35
N ARG A 177 -5.13 -28.98 5.16
CA ARG A 177 -5.60 -29.48 3.87
C ARG A 177 -4.43 -30.22 3.22
N PRO A 178 -4.57 -31.52 2.94
CA PRO A 178 -3.50 -32.27 2.29
C PRO A 178 -3.37 -31.87 0.82
N THR A 179 -2.13 -31.80 0.36
CA THR A 179 -1.75 -31.65 -1.06
C THR A 179 -0.86 -32.84 -1.45
N ALA A 180 -0.40 -32.89 -2.71
CA ALA A 180 0.41 -34.02 -3.18
C ALA A 180 1.73 -34.21 -2.41
N LYS A 181 2.32 -33.13 -1.87
CA LYS A 181 3.66 -33.13 -1.24
C LYS A 181 3.74 -32.42 0.11
N ALA A 182 2.63 -31.86 0.59
CA ALA A 182 2.59 -31.07 1.82
C ALA A 182 1.19 -31.05 2.42
N ASP A 183 1.08 -30.73 3.70
CA ASP A 183 -0.15 -30.27 4.31
C ASP A 183 -0.13 -28.74 4.38
N VAL A 184 -1.25 -28.09 4.06
CA VAL A 184 -1.35 -26.61 4.10
C VAL A 184 -2.44 -26.15 5.06
N LEU A 185 -2.13 -25.13 5.85
CA LEU A 185 -3.03 -24.51 6.81
C LEU A 185 -3.17 -23.01 6.50
N PRO A 186 -4.32 -22.56 5.99
CA PRO A 186 -4.64 -21.14 5.89
C PRO A 186 -4.80 -20.56 7.30
N ILE A 187 -4.08 -19.47 7.57
CA ILE A 187 -4.02 -18.83 8.89
C ILE A 187 -4.86 -17.56 8.85
N LYS A 188 -5.83 -17.46 9.75
CA LYS A 188 -6.71 -16.29 9.82
C LYS A 188 -6.00 -15.16 10.55
N THR A 189 -6.03 -13.97 9.98
CA THR A 189 -5.46 -12.77 10.60
C THR A 189 -6.54 -11.74 10.88
N HIS A 190 -6.18 -10.66 11.56
CA HIS A 190 -6.94 -9.42 11.44
C HIS A 190 -6.80 -8.86 10.01
N LEU A 191 -7.52 -7.79 9.68
CA LEU A 191 -7.29 -7.07 8.43
C LEU A 191 -5.87 -6.49 8.45
N LEU A 192 -4.93 -7.10 7.71
CA LEU A 192 -3.54 -6.62 7.68
C LEU A 192 -3.47 -5.23 7.04
N THR A 193 -2.72 -4.33 7.65
CA THR A 193 -2.65 -2.91 7.32
C THR A 193 -1.21 -2.41 7.26
N HIS A 194 -1.03 -1.14 6.92
CA HIS A 194 0.27 -0.46 6.97
C HIS A 194 0.78 -0.14 8.38
N LEU A 195 0.03 -0.55 9.42
CA LEU A 195 0.47 -0.48 10.81
C LEU A 195 1.14 -1.79 11.25
N ASP A 196 1.10 -2.84 10.43
CA ASP A 196 1.59 -4.17 10.78
C ASP A 196 2.99 -4.43 10.18
N ASP A 197 3.81 -5.19 10.91
CA ASP A 197 5.08 -5.72 10.41
C ASP A 197 4.94 -7.20 9.99
N PRO A 198 5.45 -7.60 8.80
CA PRO A 198 5.37 -8.99 8.35
C PRO A 198 5.94 -10.02 9.33
N VAL A 199 6.99 -9.70 10.08
CA VAL A 199 7.58 -10.62 11.06
C VAL A 199 6.68 -10.76 12.28
N GLU A 200 6.15 -9.65 12.80
CA GLU A 200 5.23 -9.66 13.94
C GLU A 200 3.94 -10.42 13.61
N VAL A 201 3.43 -10.29 12.37
CA VAL A 201 2.29 -11.08 11.87
C VAL A 201 2.59 -12.57 11.90
N VAL A 202 3.76 -13.00 11.42
CA VAL A 202 4.17 -14.42 11.46
C VAL A 202 4.34 -14.90 12.90
N GLN A 203 4.98 -14.10 13.76
CA GLN A 203 5.16 -14.44 15.17
C GLN A 203 3.83 -14.60 15.90
N ARG A 204 2.87 -13.71 15.65
CA ARG A 204 1.56 -13.71 16.30
C ARG A 204 0.66 -14.84 15.82
N TYR A 205 0.59 -15.05 14.50
CA TYR A 205 -0.44 -15.89 13.91
C TYR A 205 0.06 -17.25 13.44
N VAL A 206 1.35 -17.39 13.13
CA VAL A 206 1.88 -18.62 12.50
C VAL A 206 2.68 -19.45 13.48
N LEU A 207 3.55 -18.83 14.27
CA LEU A 207 4.40 -19.56 15.21
C LEU A 207 3.64 -20.52 16.15
N PRO A 208 2.46 -20.16 16.70
CA PRO A 208 1.69 -21.07 17.55
C PRO A 208 1.27 -22.40 16.89
N HIS A 209 1.29 -22.48 15.55
CA HIS A 209 0.90 -23.66 14.79
C HIS A 209 2.07 -24.35 14.07
N SER A 210 3.25 -23.73 14.12
CA SER A 210 4.43 -24.11 13.33
C SER A 210 5.32 -25.14 14.03
N GLN A 211 6.11 -25.85 13.22
CA GLN A 211 7.15 -26.79 13.63
C GLN A 211 8.44 -26.53 12.84
N PRO A 212 9.61 -26.97 13.34
CA PRO A 212 10.85 -26.88 12.58
C PRO A 212 10.73 -27.54 11.20
N GLY A 213 11.11 -26.82 10.15
CA GLY A 213 10.99 -27.27 8.76
C GLY A 213 9.72 -26.82 8.04
N ASP A 214 8.74 -26.24 8.75
CA ASP A 214 7.58 -25.62 8.12
C ASP A 214 7.99 -24.36 7.32
N ILE A 215 7.15 -24.01 6.34
CA ILE A 215 7.31 -22.86 5.46
C ILE A 215 6.08 -21.97 5.59
N VAL A 216 6.28 -20.68 5.85
CA VAL A 216 5.22 -19.67 5.81
C VAL A 216 5.19 -18.98 4.45
N THR A 217 4.00 -18.87 3.87
CA THR A 217 3.77 -18.07 2.66
C THR A 217 2.80 -16.93 2.96
N ILE A 218 3.10 -15.74 2.45
CA ILE A 218 2.23 -14.56 2.59
C ILE A 218 1.91 -14.04 1.19
N GLY A 219 0.64 -13.67 0.98
CA GLY A 219 0.22 -13.03 -0.26
C GLY A 219 0.98 -11.73 -0.54
N GLU A 220 1.23 -11.46 -1.82
CA GLU A 220 1.87 -10.24 -2.29
C GLU A 220 1.21 -8.96 -1.76
N THR A 221 -0.11 -8.86 -1.94
CA THR A 221 -0.91 -7.67 -1.60
C THR A 221 -0.80 -7.31 -0.11
N PRO A 222 -1.00 -8.23 0.85
CA PRO A 222 -0.76 -7.95 2.27
C PRO A 222 0.63 -7.40 2.59
N ILE A 223 1.70 -7.89 1.95
CA ILE A 223 3.05 -7.35 2.14
C ILE A 223 3.12 -5.91 1.63
N ALA A 224 2.56 -5.63 0.45
CA ALA A 224 2.49 -4.28 -0.08
C ALA A 224 1.73 -3.32 0.85
N LEU A 225 0.61 -3.78 1.42
CA LEU A 225 -0.17 -3.01 2.39
C LEU A 225 0.63 -2.70 3.65
N MET A 226 1.31 -3.69 4.24
CA MET A 226 2.22 -3.51 5.39
C MET A 226 3.36 -2.54 5.10
N GLN A 227 3.79 -2.46 3.84
CA GLN A 227 4.80 -1.49 3.39
C GLN A 227 4.24 -0.11 3.04
N GLY A 228 2.93 0.12 3.23
CA GLY A 228 2.27 1.38 2.88
C GLY A 228 2.20 1.65 1.38
N ARG A 229 2.27 0.61 0.54
CA ARG A 229 2.33 0.71 -0.93
C ARG A 229 0.95 0.69 -1.57
N PHE A 230 0.09 1.60 -1.13
CA PHE A 230 -1.26 1.77 -1.64
C PHE A 230 -1.64 3.24 -1.64
N HIS A 231 -2.43 3.66 -2.63
CA HIS A 231 -2.84 5.05 -2.82
C HIS A 231 -4.30 5.13 -3.24
N HIS A 232 -5.04 6.06 -2.63
CA HIS A 232 -6.40 6.32 -3.08
C HIS A 232 -6.34 7.09 -4.41
N PRO A 233 -7.21 6.81 -5.40
CA PRO A 233 -7.17 7.49 -6.70
C PRO A 233 -7.26 9.03 -6.63
N THR A 234 -7.84 9.58 -5.56
CA THR A 234 -7.89 11.04 -5.33
C THR A 234 -6.52 11.68 -5.07
N ASP A 235 -5.56 10.90 -4.59
CA ASP A 235 -4.21 11.37 -4.29
C ASP A 235 -3.29 11.29 -5.51
N VAL A 236 -3.70 10.51 -6.52
CA VAL A 236 -2.98 10.36 -7.78
C VAL A 236 -3.33 11.53 -8.71
N LYS A 237 -2.30 12.12 -9.34
CA LYS A 237 -2.48 13.21 -10.30
C LYS A 237 -2.04 12.76 -11.70
N PRO A 238 -2.94 12.14 -12.50
CA PRO A 238 -2.54 11.62 -13.80
C PRO A 238 -2.08 12.71 -14.76
N GLY A 239 -0.84 12.56 -15.22
CA GLY A 239 -0.22 13.38 -16.23
C GLY A 239 -0.68 13.03 -17.64
N TRP A 240 -0.20 13.80 -18.61
CA TRP A 240 -0.58 13.63 -20.02
C TRP A 240 -0.30 12.23 -20.55
N LEU A 241 0.88 11.67 -20.22
CA LEU A 241 1.29 10.34 -20.67
C LEU A 241 0.32 9.26 -20.17
N ALA A 242 0.03 9.26 -18.86
CA ALA A 242 -0.84 8.27 -18.25
C ALA A 242 -2.26 8.29 -18.84
N LYS A 243 -2.82 9.50 -19.00
CA LYS A 243 -4.15 9.72 -19.60
C LYS A 243 -4.26 9.27 -21.06
N ARG A 244 -3.15 9.10 -21.78
CA ARG A 244 -3.17 8.67 -23.19
C ARG A 244 -2.85 7.19 -23.34
N LEU A 245 -1.85 6.69 -22.62
CA LEU A 245 -1.42 5.31 -22.75
C LEU A 245 -2.45 4.32 -22.19
N CYS A 246 -3.23 4.69 -21.17
CA CYS A 246 -4.18 3.80 -20.53
C CYS A 246 -5.23 3.22 -21.52
N TYR A 247 -5.66 3.98 -22.53
CA TYR A 247 -6.63 3.53 -23.53
C TYR A 247 -6.14 2.43 -24.48
N TYR A 248 -4.84 2.13 -24.48
CA TYR A 248 -4.26 1.08 -25.32
C TYR A 248 -4.15 -0.28 -24.61
N PHE A 249 -4.52 -0.35 -23.33
CA PHE A 249 -4.56 -1.58 -22.54
C PHE A 249 -5.97 -2.18 -22.57
N MET A 250 -6.06 -3.49 -22.35
CA MET A 250 -7.37 -4.16 -22.23
C MET A 250 -8.12 -3.59 -21.03
N PRO A 251 -9.45 -3.34 -21.11
CA PRO A 251 -10.21 -2.71 -20.03
C PRO A 251 -10.11 -3.41 -18.68
N THR A 252 -9.82 -4.71 -18.67
CA THR A 252 -9.62 -5.54 -17.47
C THR A 252 -8.22 -5.42 -16.86
N SER A 253 -7.34 -4.61 -17.43
CA SER A 253 -5.99 -4.37 -16.90
C SER A 253 -6.01 -3.21 -15.91
N SER A 254 -5.27 -3.35 -14.82
CA SER A 254 -5.00 -2.29 -13.84
C SER A 254 -4.29 -1.06 -14.46
N LEU A 255 -3.70 -1.20 -15.65
CA LEU A 255 -3.07 -0.10 -16.39
C LEU A 255 -4.03 0.56 -17.40
N ALA A 256 -5.29 0.12 -17.48
CA ALA A 256 -6.30 0.69 -18.36
C ALA A 256 -6.95 1.96 -17.82
N THR A 257 -6.63 2.36 -16.58
CA THR A 257 -7.02 3.65 -16.02
C THR A 257 -5.86 4.64 -15.97
N ALA A 258 -6.19 5.93 -15.96
CA ALA A 258 -5.17 6.97 -15.88
C ALA A 258 -4.44 6.96 -14.52
N CYS A 259 -5.11 6.59 -13.43
CA CYS A 259 -4.49 6.51 -12.11
C CYS A 259 -3.58 5.28 -11.96
N GLY A 260 -4.01 4.11 -12.43
CA GLY A 260 -3.16 2.92 -12.46
C GLY A 260 -1.92 3.12 -13.34
N MET A 261 -2.08 3.69 -14.54
CA MET A 261 -0.95 4.04 -15.42
C MET A 261 -0.04 5.11 -14.80
N GLN A 262 -0.59 6.12 -14.12
CA GLN A 262 0.21 7.13 -13.44
C GLN A 262 1.03 6.52 -12.29
N SER A 263 0.45 5.58 -11.55
CA SER A 263 1.15 4.86 -10.49
C SER A 263 2.37 4.11 -11.03
N LEU A 264 2.25 3.48 -12.21
CA LEU A 264 3.40 2.89 -12.89
C LEU A 264 4.44 3.96 -13.28
N VAL A 265 3.99 5.08 -13.87
CA VAL A 265 4.85 6.20 -14.26
C VAL A 265 5.64 6.77 -13.07
N ASP A 266 5.02 6.87 -11.90
CA ASP A 266 5.64 7.40 -10.69
C ASP A 266 6.73 6.45 -10.15
N ILE A 267 6.57 5.14 -10.32
CA ILE A 267 7.56 4.13 -9.92
C ILE A 267 8.72 4.04 -10.91
N VAL A 268 8.42 3.86 -12.21
CA VAL A 268 9.45 3.47 -13.20
C VAL A 268 9.93 4.64 -14.07
N GLY A 269 9.25 5.77 -14.00
CA GLY A 269 9.54 6.99 -14.74
C GLY A 269 8.85 7.06 -16.10
N ALA A 270 8.33 8.25 -16.42
CA ALA A 270 7.63 8.53 -17.68
C ALA A 270 8.42 8.13 -18.95
N PRO A 271 9.74 8.41 -19.08
CA PRO A 271 10.49 8.00 -20.27
C PRO A 271 10.50 6.48 -20.46
N ARG A 272 10.69 5.71 -19.38
CA ARG A 272 10.72 4.25 -19.44
C ARG A 272 9.37 3.67 -19.83
N VAL A 273 8.27 4.16 -19.25
CA VAL A 273 6.91 3.74 -19.62
C VAL A 273 6.66 4.02 -21.11
N PHE A 274 7.03 5.21 -21.59
CA PHE A 274 6.84 5.57 -23.00
C PHE A 274 7.61 4.64 -23.95
N PHE A 275 8.91 4.41 -23.71
CA PHE A 275 9.70 3.52 -24.57
C PHE A 275 9.29 2.05 -24.43
N ALA A 276 8.88 1.61 -23.25
CA ALA A 276 8.31 0.27 -23.04
C ALA A 276 7.01 0.09 -23.84
N PHE A 277 6.16 1.11 -23.89
CA PHE A 277 4.94 1.12 -24.71
C PHE A 277 5.25 1.02 -26.19
N VAL A 278 6.13 1.89 -26.70
CA VAL A 278 6.54 1.88 -28.12
C VAL A 278 7.18 0.55 -28.49
N GLY A 279 8.15 0.07 -27.71
CA GLY A 279 8.83 -1.21 -27.95
C GLY A 279 7.87 -2.40 -27.87
N GLY A 280 6.96 -2.41 -26.90
CA GLY A 280 5.93 -3.43 -26.76
C GLY A 280 4.97 -3.49 -27.95
N ALA A 281 4.54 -2.33 -28.44
CA ALA A 281 3.69 -2.22 -29.63
C ALA A 281 4.41 -2.72 -30.89
N ILE A 282 5.68 -2.35 -31.09
CA ILE A 282 6.51 -2.81 -32.20
C ILE A 282 6.70 -4.33 -32.13
N ALA A 283 7.06 -4.87 -30.97
CA ALA A 283 7.28 -6.30 -30.80
C ALA A 283 6.00 -7.13 -31.03
N LYS A 284 4.84 -6.64 -30.57
CA LYS A 284 3.55 -7.27 -30.85
C LYS A 284 3.24 -7.26 -32.34
N LYS A 285 3.42 -6.13 -33.02
CA LYS A 285 3.02 -5.95 -34.43
C LYS A 285 3.98 -6.59 -35.43
N LEU A 286 5.29 -6.53 -35.18
CA LEU A 286 6.32 -6.97 -36.12
C LEU A 286 6.91 -8.34 -35.76
N LEU A 287 6.96 -8.70 -34.48
CA LEU A 287 7.60 -9.94 -34.00
C LEU A 287 6.59 -10.96 -33.45
N GLY A 288 5.30 -10.63 -33.39
CA GLY A 288 4.26 -11.49 -32.84
C GLY A 288 4.43 -11.81 -31.35
N LYS A 289 5.18 -11.00 -30.59
CA LYS A 289 5.48 -11.23 -29.17
C LYS A 289 4.61 -10.34 -28.27
N PRO A 290 3.44 -10.80 -27.79
CA PRO A 290 2.63 -10.04 -26.84
C PRO A 290 3.32 -9.93 -25.47
N GLY A 291 2.96 -8.92 -24.68
CA GLY A 291 3.42 -8.78 -23.29
C GLY A 291 4.81 -8.16 -23.08
N MET A 292 5.53 -7.81 -24.15
CA MET A 292 6.85 -7.16 -24.10
C MET A 292 6.84 -5.82 -23.34
N PHE A 293 5.71 -5.11 -23.33
CA PHE A 293 5.53 -3.90 -22.52
C PHE A 293 5.91 -4.15 -21.05
N TYR A 294 5.38 -5.23 -20.45
CA TYR A 294 5.59 -5.53 -19.03
C TYR A 294 7.05 -5.90 -18.72
N GLN A 295 7.73 -6.56 -19.66
CA GLN A 295 9.16 -6.87 -19.51
C GLN A 295 10.02 -5.59 -19.54
N LEU A 296 9.71 -4.66 -20.44
CA LEU A 296 10.45 -3.40 -20.59
C LEU A 296 10.14 -2.40 -19.46
N ALA A 297 8.86 -2.29 -19.08
CA ALA A 297 8.40 -1.41 -18.00
C ALA A 297 8.93 -1.88 -16.63
N GLY A 298 9.10 -3.20 -16.45
CA GLY A 298 9.62 -3.81 -15.23
C GLY A 298 8.54 -4.56 -14.46
N GLU A 299 8.95 -5.31 -13.45
CA GLU A 299 8.08 -6.26 -12.73
C GLU A 299 6.86 -5.59 -12.09
N GLN A 300 7.03 -4.38 -11.54
CA GLN A 300 5.96 -3.60 -10.94
C GLN A 300 4.78 -3.35 -11.90
N ALA A 301 5.00 -3.30 -13.22
CA ALA A 301 3.92 -3.15 -14.19
C ALA A 301 2.91 -4.31 -14.17
N ARG A 302 3.30 -5.50 -13.70
CA ARG A 302 2.42 -6.67 -13.55
C ARG A 302 1.77 -6.77 -12.18
N LEU A 303 2.28 -6.00 -11.22
CA LEU A 303 1.94 -6.11 -9.80
C LEU A 303 1.05 -4.97 -9.31
N ILE A 304 0.85 -3.94 -10.13
CA ILE A 304 -0.10 -2.89 -9.82
C ILE A 304 -1.50 -3.48 -9.95
N ASP A 305 -2.24 -3.40 -8.85
CA ASP A 305 -3.66 -3.68 -8.78
C ASP A 305 -4.40 -2.36 -8.64
N ASP A 306 -5.40 -2.13 -9.50
CA ASP A 306 -6.16 -0.88 -9.49
C ASP A 306 -7.40 -1.03 -8.59
N VAL A 307 -8.20 0.02 -8.48
CA VAL A 307 -9.53 -0.05 -7.88
C VAL A 307 -10.28 -1.25 -8.46
N THR A 308 -10.96 -2.03 -7.60
CA THR A 308 -11.60 -3.36 -7.83
C THR A 308 -10.97 -4.52 -7.04
N GLY A 309 -10.00 -4.25 -6.16
CA GLY A 309 -9.56 -5.21 -5.15
C GLY A 309 -10.72 -5.80 -4.34
N THR A 310 -10.54 -6.98 -3.74
CA THR A 310 -11.67 -7.76 -3.17
C THR A 310 -12.02 -7.42 -1.72
N LEU A 311 -11.16 -6.66 -1.00
CA LEU A 311 -11.30 -6.46 0.44
C LEU A 311 -11.45 -4.98 0.82
N PRO A 312 -12.57 -4.58 1.44
CA PRO A 312 -12.74 -3.23 1.96
C PRO A 312 -11.73 -2.85 3.05
N PRO A 313 -11.23 -1.60 3.06
CA PRO A 313 -11.56 -0.52 2.12
C PRO A 313 -10.64 -0.51 0.88
N TYR A 314 -9.72 -1.46 0.76
CA TYR A 314 -8.69 -1.51 -0.29
C TYR A 314 -9.25 -1.77 -1.69
N ASP A 315 -10.50 -2.23 -1.80
CA ASP A 315 -11.27 -2.24 -3.04
C ASP A 315 -11.34 -0.85 -3.72
N GLN A 316 -11.19 0.22 -2.94
CA GLN A 316 -11.17 1.62 -3.39
C GLN A 316 -9.76 2.19 -3.62
N PHE A 317 -8.72 1.38 -3.51
CA PHE A 317 -7.32 1.83 -3.60
C PHE A 317 -6.60 1.16 -4.77
N ILE A 318 -5.54 1.84 -5.21
CA ILE A 318 -4.52 1.26 -6.08
C ILE A 318 -3.47 0.66 -5.16
N VAL A 319 -3.18 -0.63 -5.29
CA VAL A 319 -2.13 -1.33 -4.54
C VAL A 319 -0.96 -1.63 -5.48
N LEU A 320 0.26 -1.38 -5.03
CA LEU A 320 1.47 -1.60 -5.82
C LEU A 320 2.13 -2.91 -5.36
N GLY A 321 2.92 -3.56 -6.21
CA GLY A 321 3.68 -4.72 -5.78
C GLY A 321 4.71 -4.40 -4.68
N PRO A 322 5.04 -5.33 -3.78
CA PRO A 322 5.91 -5.12 -2.63
C PRO A 322 7.33 -4.70 -3.05
N HIS A 323 7.96 -3.94 -2.19
CA HIS A 323 9.35 -3.50 -2.34
C HIS A 323 10.29 -4.48 -1.64
N ASN A 324 11.42 -4.80 -2.28
CA ASN A 324 12.44 -5.73 -1.77
C ASN A 324 11.87 -7.03 -1.16
N PRO A 325 11.02 -7.80 -1.86
CA PRO A 325 10.37 -8.98 -1.29
C PRO A 325 11.39 -10.01 -0.76
N GLN A 326 12.58 -10.12 -1.37
CA GLN A 326 13.65 -10.99 -0.86
C GLN A 326 14.11 -10.59 0.55
N GLN A 327 14.29 -9.29 0.82
CA GLN A 327 14.70 -8.83 2.15
C GLN A 327 13.65 -9.14 3.22
N VAL A 328 12.37 -9.12 2.84
CA VAL A 328 11.25 -9.45 3.74
C VAL A 328 11.30 -10.94 4.11
N VAL A 329 11.39 -11.85 3.13
CA VAL A 329 11.46 -13.30 3.41
C VAL A 329 12.72 -13.69 4.18
N ASP A 330 13.87 -13.07 3.87
CA ASP A 330 15.11 -13.30 4.60
C ASP A 330 15.00 -12.84 6.06
N ARG A 331 14.28 -11.73 6.32
CA ARG A 331 14.03 -11.23 7.68
C ARG A 331 13.09 -12.16 8.44
N ILE A 332 11.99 -12.60 7.82
CA ILE A 332 11.07 -13.58 8.41
C ILE A 332 11.82 -14.86 8.78
N GLN A 333 12.63 -15.42 7.87
CA GLN A 333 13.40 -16.64 8.15
C GLN A 333 14.37 -16.44 9.31
N ARG A 334 15.10 -15.31 9.34
CA ARG A 334 16.07 -15.01 10.40
C ARG A 334 15.43 -14.90 11.77
N GLU A 335 14.26 -14.27 11.87
CA GLU A 335 13.63 -13.94 13.15
C GLU A 335 12.65 -15.01 13.64
N THR A 336 12.17 -15.90 12.76
CA THR A 336 11.18 -16.93 13.11
C THR A 336 11.72 -18.36 12.94
N GLY A 337 12.79 -18.56 12.18
CA GLY A 337 13.35 -19.87 11.85
C GLY A 337 12.58 -20.65 10.78
N LEU A 338 11.43 -20.15 10.31
CA LEU A 338 10.62 -20.79 9.27
C LEU A 338 11.19 -20.49 7.87
N GLY A 339 11.03 -21.43 6.93
CA GLY A 339 11.14 -21.06 5.51
C GLY A 339 10.08 -20.02 5.17
N ALA A 340 10.38 -19.05 4.30
CA ALA A 340 9.45 -17.97 3.99
C ALA A 340 9.32 -17.74 2.49
N ALA A 341 8.12 -17.46 2.00
CA ALA A 341 7.90 -17.05 0.62
C ALA A 341 6.82 -15.96 0.50
N ILE A 342 6.97 -15.08 -0.48
CA ILE A 342 5.93 -14.14 -0.91
C ILE A 342 5.40 -14.61 -2.24
N VAL A 343 4.09 -14.74 -2.33
CA VAL A 343 3.42 -15.38 -3.47
C VAL A 343 2.25 -14.54 -3.97
N ASP A 344 2.02 -14.60 -5.28
CA ASP A 344 0.80 -14.16 -5.93
C ASP A 344 0.08 -15.41 -6.46
N VAL A 345 -1.08 -15.71 -5.90
CA VAL A 345 -1.85 -16.94 -6.16
C VAL A 345 -3.26 -16.53 -6.53
N ASN A 346 -3.81 -17.13 -7.59
CA ASN A 346 -5.20 -16.90 -8.00
C ASN A 346 -5.95 -18.21 -8.29
N ASP A 347 -7.28 -18.11 -8.43
CA ASP A 347 -8.15 -19.28 -8.66
C ASP A 347 -7.98 -19.92 -10.04
N LEU A 348 -7.28 -19.26 -10.96
CA LEU A 348 -6.93 -19.79 -12.28
C LEU A 348 -5.73 -20.76 -12.22
N ARG A 349 -5.37 -21.23 -11.02
CA ARG A 349 -4.25 -22.15 -10.76
C ARG A 349 -2.89 -21.59 -11.19
N ALA A 350 -2.76 -20.27 -11.22
CA ALA A 350 -1.47 -19.62 -11.41
C ALA A 350 -0.89 -19.24 -10.05
N VAL A 351 0.32 -19.71 -9.79
CA VAL A 351 1.13 -19.34 -8.63
C VAL A 351 2.39 -18.68 -9.15
N LYS A 352 2.68 -17.50 -8.65
CA LYS A 352 3.93 -16.79 -8.90
C LYS A 352 4.64 -16.56 -7.59
N VAL A 353 5.86 -17.08 -7.48
CA VAL A 353 6.74 -16.82 -6.33
C VAL A 353 7.49 -15.52 -6.61
N LEU A 354 7.30 -14.51 -5.77
CA LEU A 354 7.99 -13.22 -5.88
C LEU A 354 9.33 -13.24 -5.15
N ALA A 355 9.40 -13.98 -4.05
CA ALA A 355 10.61 -14.21 -3.29
C ALA A 355 10.45 -15.46 -2.42
N ALA A 356 11.56 -16.12 -2.14
CA ALA A 356 11.60 -17.26 -1.23
C ALA A 356 12.94 -17.29 -0.48
N SER A 357 12.92 -17.76 0.75
CA SER A 357 14.14 -17.98 1.54
C SER A 357 15.06 -19.00 0.85
N ALA A 358 16.36 -18.89 1.09
CA ALA A 358 17.37 -19.73 0.46
C ALA A 358 17.09 -21.23 0.66
N GLY A 359 17.22 -22.00 -0.42
CA GLY A 359 17.02 -23.46 -0.42
C GLY A 359 15.59 -23.93 -0.64
N LEU A 360 14.60 -23.03 -0.71
CA LEU A 360 13.23 -23.39 -1.06
C LEU A 360 13.08 -23.66 -2.56
N ASN A 361 12.38 -24.74 -2.89
CA ASN A 361 12.08 -25.11 -4.26
C ASN A 361 10.76 -24.46 -4.72
N GLU A 362 10.82 -23.58 -5.72
CA GLU A 362 9.63 -22.91 -6.27
C GLU A 362 8.58 -23.87 -6.83
N ALA A 363 8.99 -25.01 -7.40
CA ALA A 363 8.06 -26.02 -7.90
C ALA A 363 7.29 -26.68 -6.75
N PHE A 364 7.93 -26.89 -5.60
CA PHE A 364 7.24 -27.38 -4.40
C PHE A 364 6.23 -26.36 -3.88
N LEU A 365 6.59 -25.08 -3.80
CA LEU A 365 5.67 -24.01 -3.39
C LEU A 365 4.47 -23.92 -4.33
N THR A 366 4.72 -24.00 -5.63
CA THR A 366 3.68 -24.02 -6.67
C THR A 366 2.72 -25.19 -6.47
N ASP A 367 3.25 -26.41 -6.30
CA ASP A 367 2.43 -27.62 -6.06
C ASP A 367 1.58 -27.50 -4.79
N ALA A 368 2.12 -26.91 -3.72
CA ALA A 368 1.42 -26.75 -2.44
C ALA A 368 0.32 -25.67 -2.49
N LEU A 369 0.48 -24.64 -3.33
CA LEU A 369 -0.41 -23.48 -3.37
C LEU A 369 -1.35 -23.45 -4.57
N ILE A 370 -1.22 -24.36 -5.55
CA ILE A 370 -1.99 -24.32 -6.81
C ILE A 370 -3.51 -24.35 -6.62
N SER A 371 -4.00 -24.88 -5.50
CA SER A 371 -5.42 -24.90 -5.16
C SER A 371 -5.93 -23.59 -4.53
N ASN A 372 -5.09 -22.57 -4.44
CA ASN A 372 -5.32 -21.33 -3.72
C ASN A 372 -5.88 -21.53 -2.29
N PRO A 373 -5.10 -22.12 -1.37
CA PRO A 373 -5.58 -22.40 -0.02
C PRO A 373 -5.99 -21.14 0.76
N ALA A 374 -5.39 -19.99 0.43
CA ALA A 374 -5.65 -18.69 1.04
C ALA A 374 -7.03 -18.09 0.69
N GLY A 375 -7.61 -18.46 -0.46
CA GLY A 375 -8.80 -17.78 -1.00
C GLY A 375 -8.48 -16.39 -1.57
N ASN A 376 -9.47 -15.76 -2.20
CA ASN A 376 -9.32 -14.45 -2.86
C ASN A 376 -10.34 -13.40 -2.40
N ALA A 377 -11.27 -13.74 -1.50
CA ALA A 377 -12.39 -12.91 -1.10
C ALA A 377 -12.22 -12.44 0.35
N ASP A 378 -13.24 -12.62 1.18
CA ASP A 378 -13.34 -12.12 2.55
C ASP A 378 -12.91 -13.15 3.60
N GLU A 379 -12.19 -14.20 3.21
CA GLU A 379 -11.74 -15.26 4.12
C GLU A 379 -10.78 -14.75 5.20
N GLN A 380 -10.08 -13.64 4.94
CA GLN A 380 -9.07 -13.03 5.82
C GLN A 380 -7.96 -14.03 6.21
N THR A 381 -7.54 -14.87 5.25
CA THR A 381 -6.44 -15.85 5.39
C THR A 381 -5.26 -15.53 4.47
N PRO A 382 -4.65 -14.33 4.55
CA PRO A 382 -3.55 -13.91 3.67
C PRO A 382 -2.25 -14.69 3.88
N VAL A 383 -2.18 -15.52 4.91
CA VAL A 383 -1.01 -16.31 5.30
C VAL A 383 -1.36 -17.79 5.23
N VAL A 384 -0.46 -18.60 4.69
CA VAL A 384 -0.59 -20.05 4.62
C VAL A 384 0.67 -20.69 5.17
N LEU A 385 0.50 -21.58 6.13
CA LEU A 385 1.56 -22.43 6.67
C LEU A 385 1.60 -23.74 5.89
N ILE A 386 2.77 -24.11 5.39
CA ILE A 386 3.02 -25.32 4.61
C ILE A 386 3.91 -26.24 5.42
N ARG A 387 3.46 -27.47 5.63
CA ARG A 387 4.22 -28.55 6.26
C ARG A 387 4.60 -29.60 5.22
N PRO A 388 5.88 -29.70 4.84
CA PRO A 388 6.34 -30.74 3.91
C PRO A 388 6.07 -32.14 4.47
N THR A 389 5.62 -33.09 3.64
CA THR A 389 5.50 -34.50 4.05
C THR A 389 6.82 -35.25 3.84
N GLU A 390 7.08 -36.36 4.53
CA GLU A 390 8.37 -37.10 4.45
C GLU A 390 8.79 -37.46 3.01
N SER A 391 7.83 -37.70 2.11
CA SER A 391 8.06 -37.98 0.68
C SER A 391 8.70 -36.81 -0.08
N SER A 392 8.50 -35.58 0.40
CA SER A 392 8.98 -34.34 -0.24
C SER A 392 10.42 -33.93 0.13
N LEU A 393 10.97 -34.51 1.22
CA LEU A 393 12.33 -34.26 1.70
C LEU A 393 13.37 -35.19 1.05
N ALA A 394 12.94 -36.18 0.27
CA ALA A 394 13.84 -37.11 -0.42
C ALA A 394 14.48 -36.44 -1.65
N PRO A 395 15.81 -36.59 -1.86
CA PRO A 395 16.46 -36.08 -3.07
C PRO A 395 15.85 -36.73 -4.32
N PRO A 396 15.83 -36.02 -5.47
CA PRO A 396 15.30 -36.58 -6.70
C PRO A 396 16.01 -37.90 -7.01
N LYS A 397 15.23 -38.95 -7.32
CA LYS A 397 15.80 -40.24 -7.74
C LYS A 397 16.62 -40.01 -9.03
N PRO A 398 17.80 -40.65 -9.14
CA PRO A 398 18.75 -40.44 -10.23
C PRO A 398 18.18 -40.80 -11.60
#